data_AF-A0A428PPD7-F1
#
_entry.id   AF-A0A428PPD7-F1
#
_cell.length_a   1.000
_cell.length_b   1.000
_cell.length_c   1.000
_cell.angle_alpha   90.00
_cell.angle_beta   90.00
_cell.angle_gamma   90.00
#
_symmetry.space_group_name_H-M   'P 1'
#
loop_
_entity.id
_entity.type
_entity.pdbx_description
1 polymer ?
#
loop_
_entity_poly.entity_id
_entity_poly.type
_entity_poly.pdbx_seq_one_letter_code
_entity_poly.pdbx_strand_id
1 'polypeptide(L)'
;MSLDTSPADVIIEIITYLSPHDLAQLNRTCKRIHEITALVLWKNIELHNSGYHESSSELDCPPPFIPPSKRSYLSPGLSDRYENRHSTLFFQQLDDLKSRDKERFIEVASRVKSLCAVVGWNDRHIWHLLPSFTNLEVLELHGQYYPFDIEIRGPSLERLRFIKLFAYIPPAAAKWILSSTKALERLELGLLDRPVSNIQAEHPAHCPLPEEKVGENGNFADYGSLDGEWVIPRPLGCVFTQMEMSLPNLTHLYLCQPCQNDPSTADHVYRWSSRAEAAALADWRRLLLASSKTLETLVLEQRPGAEELERDIDGEICFILNNKRGTGNRALVEMLEEILFQEGAFPSLRRVYLYGFAVGKDFALRPSKKTPGGRFMRRLKKLNITCEARLGRWTEFEGVNNETSWAEWDGEGREYQDEDEPDMRWDTLMARV
;
A
#
# COMPACT_ATOMS: atom_id res chain seq x y z
N MET A 1 -27.09 -5.68 37.57
CA MET A 1 -27.37 -6.30 36.25
C MET A 1 -26.24 -7.26 35.97
N SER A 2 -26.54 -8.52 35.60
CA SER A 2 -25.50 -9.55 35.42
C SER A 2 -25.34 -9.89 33.95
N LEU A 3 -24.12 -9.84 33.43
CA LEU A 3 -23.82 -10.05 32.00
C LEU A 3 -24.23 -11.44 31.49
N ASP A 4 -24.25 -12.44 32.37
CA ASP A 4 -24.65 -13.82 32.07
C ASP A 4 -26.17 -14.00 31.83
N THR A 5 -26.98 -13.00 32.18
CA THR A 5 -28.44 -12.97 32.02
C THR A 5 -28.90 -11.92 31.01
N SER A 6 -28.00 -11.04 30.57
CA SER A 6 -28.27 -10.06 29.52
C SER A 6 -28.54 -10.71 28.16
N PRO A 7 -29.37 -10.10 27.29
CA PRO A 7 -29.51 -10.49 25.89
C PRO A 7 -28.17 -10.42 25.11
N ALA A 8 -28.02 -11.27 24.08
CA ALA A 8 -26.76 -11.38 23.35
C ALA A 8 -26.39 -10.10 22.59
N ASP A 9 -27.38 -9.41 22.05
CA ASP A 9 -27.28 -8.09 21.40
C ASP A 9 -26.75 -7.02 22.38
N VAL A 10 -27.22 -7.02 23.62
CA VAL A 10 -26.70 -6.10 24.66
C VAL A 10 -25.24 -6.42 24.98
N ILE A 11 -24.88 -7.71 25.08
CA ILE A 11 -23.49 -8.11 25.31
C ILE A 11 -22.62 -7.70 24.13
N ILE A 12 -23.08 -7.92 22.89
CA ILE A 12 -22.37 -7.52 21.66
C ILE A 12 -22.10 -6.02 21.66
N GLU A 13 -23.10 -5.20 21.98
CA GLU A 13 -22.94 -3.75 22.07
C GLU A 13 -21.95 -3.34 23.18
N ILE A 14 -21.96 -4.00 24.33
CA ILE A 14 -20.99 -3.70 25.40
C ILE A 14 -19.56 -4.01 24.94
N ILE A 15 -19.36 -5.17 24.31
CA ILE A 15 -18.02 -5.64 23.95
C ILE A 15 -17.40 -4.86 22.77
N THR A 16 -18.19 -4.12 21.98
CA THR A 16 -17.62 -3.23 20.95
C THR A 16 -16.84 -2.05 21.52
N TYR A 17 -17.01 -1.73 22.80
CA TYR A 17 -16.24 -0.68 23.49
C TYR A 17 -15.00 -1.22 24.22
N LEU A 18 -14.76 -2.54 24.17
CA LEU A 18 -13.63 -3.17 24.86
C LEU A 18 -12.41 -3.27 23.93
N SER A 19 -11.22 -3.08 24.51
CA SER A 19 -9.97 -3.33 23.79
C SER A 19 -9.80 -4.83 23.49
N PRO A 20 -8.96 -5.21 22.49
CA PRO A 20 -8.63 -6.62 22.27
C PRO A 20 -8.11 -7.33 23.53
N HIS A 21 -7.35 -6.62 24.37
CA HIS A 21 -6.87 -7.15 25.65
C HIS A 21 -8.04 -7.46 26.60
N ASP A 22 -8.97 -6.51 26.79
CA ASP A 22 -10.12 -6.70 27.70
C ASP A 22 -11.05 -7.79 27.20
N LEU A 23 -11.28 -7.85 25.88
CA LEU A 23 -12.00 -8.94 25.23
C LEU A 23 -11.34 -10.29 25.50
N ALA A 24 -10.01 -10.39 25.42
CA ALA A 24 -9.28 -11.62 25.69
C ALA A 24 -9.40 -12.08 27.15
N GLN A 25 -9.43 -11.15 28.11
CA GLN A 25 -9.71 -11.46 29.51
C GLN A 25 -11.16 -11.91 29.70
N LEU A 26 -12.11 -11.16 29.14
CA LEU A 26 -13.54 -11.46 29.22
C LEU A 26 -13.88 -12.83 28.62
N ASN A 27 -13.21 -13.21 27.52
CA ASN A 27 -13.33 -14.49 26.84
C ASN A 27 -12.98 -15.71 27.72
N ARG A 28 -12.26 -15.50 28.83
CA ARG A 28 -11.86 -16.56 29.77
C ARG A 28 -12.79 -16.68 30.99
N THR A 29 -13.85 -15.90 31.07
CA THR A 29 -14.71 -15.82 32.26
C THR A 29 -15.76 -16.93 32.33
N CYS A 30 -16.59 -17.11 31.30
CA CYS A 30 -17.60 -18.17 31.25
C CYS A 30 -17.91 -18.61 29.82
N LYS A 31 -18.53 -19.78 29.65
CA LYS A 31 -18.81 -20.38 28.33
C LYS A 31 -19.66 -19.50 27.42
N ARG A 32 -20.74 -18.92 27.97
CA ARG A 32 -21.65 -18.05 27.19
C ARG A 32 -20.93 -16.81 26.66
N ILE A 33 -20.11 -16.19 27.51
CA ILE A 33 -19.32 -15.02 27.13
C ILE A 33 -18.20 -15.40 26.15
N HIS A 34 -17.57 -16.57 26.34
CA HIS A 34 -16.59 -17.13 25.41
C HIS A 34 -17.16 -17.26 23.99
N GLU A 35 -18.35 -17.85 23.85
CA GLU A 35 -19.01 -18.04 22.55
C GLU A 35 -19.22 -16.72 21.80
N ILE A 36 -19.59 -15.65 22.52
CA ILE A 36 -19.83 -14.32 21.93
C ILE A 36 -18.50 -13.59 21.65
N THR A 37 -17.65 -13.47 22.66
CA THR A 37 -16.40 -12.69 22.58
C THR A 37 -15.37 -13.33 21.65
N ALA A 38 -15.29 -14.66 21.58
CA ALA A 38 -14.39 -15.34 20.65
C ALA A 38 -14.76 -15.06 19.19
N LEU A 39 -16.04 -14.86 18.86
CA LEU A 39 -16.42 -14.47 17.49
C LEU A 39 -15.94 -13.07 17.17
N VAL A 40 -16.01 -12.13 18.11
CA VAL A 40 -15.56 -10.75 17.91
C VAL A 40 -14.04 -10.65 17.84
N LEU A 41 -13.33 -11.31 18.77
CA LEU A 41 -11.87 -11.34 18.84
C LEU A 41 -11.20 -11.83 17.56
N TRP A 42 -11.77 -12.88 16.95
CA TRP A 42 -11.17 -13.51 15.77
C TRP A 42 -11.67 -12.93 14.44
N LYS A 43 -12.63 -11.99 14.46
CA LYS A 43 -13.24 -11.46 13.23
C LYS A 43 -12.34 -10.47 12.50
N ASN A 44 -11.78 -9.50 13.23
CA ASN A 44 -10.95 -8.43 12.70
C ASN A 44 -9.59 -8.48 13.38
N ILE A 45 -8.55 -8.77 12.62
CA ILE A 45 -7.18 -8.91 13.12
C ILE A 45 -6.37 -7.71 12.61
N GLU A 46 -6.00 -6.82 13.52
CA GLU A 46 -5.12 -5.67 13.30
C GLU A 46 -3.81 -5.93 14.05
N LEU A 47 -2.69 -6.07 13.33
CA LEU A 47 -1.38 -6.45 13.93
C LEU A 47 -0.39 -5.27 14.02
N HIS A 48 -0.90 -4.05 14.03
CA HIS A 48 -0.15 -2.81 14.22
C HIS A 48 -0.80 -1.94 15.32
N ASN A 49 -0.07 -0.91 15.75
CA ASN A 49 -0.54 0.01 16.78
C ASN A 49 -1.58 0.99 16.23
N SER A 50 -2.26 1.68 17.15
CA SER A 50 -3.10 2.85 16.83
C SER A 50 -2.26 3.94 16.19
N GLY A 51 -2.77 4.62 15.16
CA GLY A 51 -2.05 5.65 14.42
C GLY A 51 -1.41 5.15 13.12
N TYR A 52 -1.29 3.83 12.91
CA TYR A 52 -0.71 3.24 11.69
C TYR A 52 -1.41 3.72 10.41
N HIS A 53 -2.74 3.68 10.39
CA HIS A 53 -3.48 4.05 9.20
C HIS A 53 -3.41 5.56 8.96
N GLU A 54 -3.53 6.36 10.02
CA GLU A 54 -3.53 7.81 9.98
C GLU A 54 -2.15 8.39 9.58
N SER A 55 -1.07 7.77 10.07
CA SER A 55 0.30 8.25 9.84
C SER A 55 0.89 7.78 8.51
N SER A 56 0.74 6.50 8.16
CA SER A 56 1.68 5.88 7.22
C SER A 56 1.02 5.12 6.06
N SER A 57 -0.22 4.65 6.25
CA SER A 57 -0.82 3.68 5.32
C SER A 57 -2.08 4.16 4.59
N GLU A 58 -2.93 4.99 5.19
CA GLU A 58 -4.30 5.24 4.69
C GLU A 58 -4.49 6.66 4.16
N LEU A 59 -5.16 6.78 3.00
CA LEU A 59 -5.55 8.08 2.45
C LEU A 59 -6.90 8.51 3.01
N ASP A 60 -7.04 9.79 3.35
CA ASP A 60 -8.32 10.35 3.82
C ASP A 60 -9.33 10.55 2.69
N CYS A 61 -8.84 10.71 1.46
CA CYS A 61 -9.64 11.03 0.29
C CYS A 61 -9.29 10.10 -0.89
N PRO A 62 -10.17 9.13 -1.23
CA PRO A 62 -11.47 8.85 -0.63
C PRO A 62 -11.37 8.14 0.73
N PRO A 63 -12.46 8.13 1.52
CA PRO A 63 -12.46 7.52 2.83
C PRO A 63 -12.07 6.03 2.79
N PRO A 64 -11.54 5.52 3.89
CA PRO A 64 -11.08 4.15 3.96
C PRO A 64 -12.20 3.12 3.87
N PHE A 65 -11.84 1.88 3.52
CA PHE A 65 -12.80 0.78 3.41
C PHE A 65 -13.37 0.40 4.79
N ILE A 66 -12.50 0.32 5.79
CA ILE A 66 -12.87 0.18 7.20
C ILE A 66 -12.61 1.53 7.88
N PRO A 67 -13.64 2.22 8.39
CA PRO A 67 -13.45 3.45 9.15
C PRO A 67 -12.53 3.23 10.36
N PRO A 68 -11.64 4.17 10.71
CA PRO A 68 -10.74 4.04 11.86
C PRO A 68 -11.48 3.73 13.16
N SER A 69 -12.69 4.29 13.36
CA SER A 69 -13.55 4.02 14.51
C SER A 69 -14.05 2.59 14.63
N LYS A 70 -13.90 1.76 13.59
CA LYS A 70 -14.27 0.34 13.58
C LYS A 70 -13.06 -0.60 13.65
N ARG A 71 -11.84 -0.06 13.66
CA ARG A 71 -10.60 -0.83 13.76
C ARG A 71 -10.30 -1.13 15.22
N SER A 72 -9.82 -2.34 15.48
CA SER A 72 -9.51 -2.83 16.83
C SER A 72 -8.00 -2.92 17.00
N TYR A 73 -7.36 -1.75 17.13
CA TYR A 73 -5.91 -1.64 17.26
C TYR A 73 -5.36 -2.33 18.53
N LEU A 74 -4.08 -2.69 18.46
CA LEU A 74 -3.32 -3.09 19.64
C LEU A 74 -3.10 -1.86 20.55
N SER A 75 -3.21 -2.04 21.86
CA SER A 75 -3.09 -0.95 22.82
C SER A 75 -1.67 -0.36 22.85
N PRO A 76 -1.51 0.97 22.78
CA PRO A 76 -0.22 1.61 22.96
C PRO A 76 0.26 1.39 24.41
N GLY A 77 1.46 0.84 24.60
CA GLY A 77 2.00 0.61 25.94
C GLY A 77 2.89 -0.62 26.12
N LEU A 78 3.00 -1.48 25.11
CA LEU A 78 4.06 -2.50 25.06
C LEU A 78 5.30 -1.92 24.37
N SER A 79 5.89 -0.86 24.96
CA SER A 79 7.22 -0.35 24.60
C SER A 79 8.33 -1.31 25.08
N ASP A 80 8.11 -2.61 24.91
CA ASP A 80 9.06 -3.63 25.28
C ASP A 80 9.92 -3.90 24.05
N ARG A 81 11.24 -3.97 24.26
CA ARG A 81 12.38 -4.02 23.32
C ARG A 81 12.35 -5.13 22.23
N TYR A 82 11.19 -5.71 21.95
CA TYR A 82 10.85 -6.73 20.95
C TYR A 82 9.80 -6.25 19.94
N GLU A 83 9.71 -4.94 19.78
CA GLU A 83 8.72 -4.09 19.08
C GLU A 83 8.25 -4.52 17.66
N ASN A 84 8.79 -5.56 17.03
CA ASN A 84 8.47 -5.93 15.65
C ASN A 84 7.91 -7.35 15.45
N ARG A 85 7.24 -7.93 16.46
CA ARG A 85 6.86 -9.37 16.42
C ARG A 85 5.39 -9.69 16.59
N HIS A 86 4.46 -8.73 16.56
CA HIS A 86 3.05 -9.05 16.73
C HIS A 86 2.51 -9.94 15.59
N SER A 87 2.81 -9.59 14.34
CA SER A 87 2.57 -10.45 13.17
C SER A 87 3.24 -11.82 13.33
N THR A 88 4.52 -11.83 13.70
CA THR A 88 5.33 -13.04 13.82
C THR A 88 4.80 -14.00 14.87
N LEU A 89 4.55 -13.51 16.08
CA LEU A 89 4.03 -14.31 17.17
C LEU A 89 2.63 -14.83 16.84
N PHE A 90 1.78 -14.01 16.22
CA PHE A 90 0.45 -14.42 15.80
C PHE A 90 0.52 -15.56 14.77
N PHE A 91 1.29 -15.40 13.69
CA PHE A 91 1.39 -16.43 12.66
C PHE A 91 2.10 -17.70 13.15
N GLN A 92 3.12 -17.57 14.00
CA GLN A 92 3.76 -18.72 14.65
C GLN A 92 2.78 -19.48 15.54
N GLN A 93 1.98 -18.79 16.35
CA GLN A 93 0.97 -19.43 17.19
C GLN A 93 -0.12 -20.14 16.38
N LEU A 94 -0.54 -19.55 15.25
CA LEU A 94 -1.49 -20.20 14.35
C LEU A 94 -0.89 -21.44 13.68
N ASP A 95 0.39 -21.40 13.31
CA ASP A 95 1.08 -22.55 12.71
C ASP A 95 1.29 -23.69 13.73
N ASP A 96 1.61 -23.34 14.97
CA ASP A 96 1.66 -24.26 16.11
C ASP A 96 0.28 -24.88 16.37
N LEU A 97 -0.79 -24.08 16.35
CA LEU A 97 -2.15 -24.56 16.51
C LEU A 97 -2.54 -25.51 15.37
N LYS A 98 -2.21 -25.16 14.13
CA LYS A 98 -2.43 -26.03 12.95
C LYS A 98 -1.77 -27.40 13.11
N SER A 99 -0.58 -27.42 13.71
CA SER A 99 0.20 -28.64 13.95
C SER A 99 -0.35 -29.49 15.11
N ARG A 100 -0.89 -28.87 16.15
CA ARG A 100 -1.39 -29.56 17.37
C ARG A 100 -2.86 -29.95 17.28
N ASP A 101 -3.69 -29.06 16.71
CA ASP A 101 -5.14 -29.20 16.63
C ASP A 101 -5.66 -28.54 15.34
N LYS A 102 -5.66 -29.34 14.27
CA LYS A 102 -6.05 -28.88 12.93
C LYS A 102 -7.52 -28.46 12.87
N GLU A 103 -8.41 -29.12 13.60
CA GLU A 103 -9.84 -28.79 13.60
C GLU A 103 -10.06 -27.42 14.23
N ARG A 104 -9.43 -27.17 15.39
CA ARG A 104 -9.49 -25.87 16.05
C ARG A 104 -8.85 -24.77 15.21
N PHE A 105 -7.74 -25.05 14.53
CA PHE A 105 -7.13 -24.11 13.59
C PHE A 105 -8.09 -23.71 12.47
N ILE A 106 -8.73 -24.68 11.80
CA ILE A 106 -9.69 -24.41 10.72
C ILE A 106 -10.85 -23.58 11.25
N GLU A 107 -11.39 -23.95 12.42
CA GLU A 107 -12.47 -23.21 13.07
C GLU A 107 -12.08 -21.76 13.31
N VAL A 108 -10.91 -21.51 13.91
CA VAL A 108 -10.40 -20.16 14.21
C VAL A 108 -10.11 -19.37 12.93
N ALA A 109 -9.38 -19.94 11.98
CA ALA A 109 -9.04 -19.28 10.72
C ALA A 109 -10.30 -18.92 9.91
N SER A 110 -11.33 -19.76 9.94
CA SER A 110 -12.59 -19.48 9.26
C SER A 110 -13.38 -18.32 9.89
N ARG A 111 -13.06 -17.87 11.11
CA ARG A 111 -13.75 -16.72 11.74
C ARG A 111 -13.21 -15.37 11.24
N VAL A 112 -11.98 -15.35 10.72
CA VAL A 112 -11.31 -14.13 10.27
C VAL A 112 -11.99 -13.59 9.02
N LYS A 113 -12.43 -12.33 9.09
CA LYS A 113 -13.03 -11.57 7.99
C LYS A 113 -12.15 -10.41 7.54
N SER A 114 -11.35 -9.85 8.44
CA SER A 114 -10.38 -8.78 8.12
C SER A 114 -9.02 -9.12 8.70
N LEU A 115 -7.98 -8.98 7.90
CA LEU A 115 -6.58 -9.14 8.30
C LEU A 115 -5.77 -7.95 7.79
N CYS A 116 -5.18 -7.18 8.72
CA CYS A 116 -4.20 -6.14 8.43
C CYS A 116 -2.89 -6.44 9.15
N ALA A 117 -1.79 -6.48 8.41
CA ALA A 117 -0.47 -6.77 8.97
C ALA A 117 0.67 -6.13 8.17
N VAL A 118 1.70 -5.68 8.90
CA VAL A 118 3.04 -5.52 8.35
C VAL A 118 3.70 -6.90 8.42
N VAL A 119 4.19 -7.40 7.28
CA VAL A 119 4.79 -8.74 7.15
C VAL A 119 6.28 -8.63 6.91
N GLY A 120 7.05 -9.05 7.91
CA GLY A 120 8.51 -9.07 7.90
C GLY A 120 9.11 -10.41 7.48
N TRP A 121 10.44 -10.47 7.46
CA TRP A 121 11.22 -11.69 7.14
C TRP A 121 10.90 -12.88 8.08
N ASN A 122 10.50 -12.61 9.32
CA ASN A 122 10.11 -13.65 10.29
C ASN A 122 8.69 -14.19 10.07
N ASP A 123 7.90 -13.54 9.22
CA ASP A 123 6.49 -13.86 8.99
C ASP A 123 6.27 -14.86 7.86
N ARG A 124 7.29 -15.65 7.50
CA ARG A 124 7.20 -16.65 6.42
C ARG A 124 5.99 -17.58 6.52
N HIS A 125 5.46 -17.77 7.73
CA HIS A 125 4.32 -18.63 7.97
C HIS A 125 3.01 -18.07 7.40
N ILE A 126 2.87 -16.75 7.24
CA ILE A 126 1.62 -16.14 6.74
C ILE A 126 1.21 -16.74 5.40
N TRP A 127 2.17 -16.96 4.50
CA TRP A 127 1.90 -17.31 3.11
C TRP A 127 1.26 -18.70 2.96
N HIS A 128 1.59 -19.66 3.82
CA HIS A 128 0.96 -20.98 3.82
C HIS A 128 -0.28 -21.06 4.72
N LEU A 129 -0.47 -20.09 5.62
CA LEU A 129 -1.66 -19.97 6.45
C LEU A 129 -2.78 -19.24 5.72
N LEU A 130 -2.44 -18.28 4.85
CA LEU A 130 -3.36 -17.39 4.15
C LEU A 130 -4.55 -18.11 3.49
N PRO A 131 -4.37 -19.25 2.78
CA PRO A 131 -5.49 -19.99 2.19
C PRO A 131 -6.50 -20.57 3.20
N SER A 132 -6.17 -20.60 4.49
CA SER A 132 -7.03 -21.15 5.54
C SER A 132 -8.07 -20.14 6.04
N PHE A 133 -7.90 -18.84 5.74
CA PHE A 133 -8.87 -17.79 6.09
C PHE A 133 -10.01 -17.75 5.07
N THR A 134 -10.79 -18.83 4.98
CA THR A 134 -11.78 -19.03 3.90
C THR A 134 -12.92 -18.01 3.88
N ASN A 135 -13.11 -17.26 4.97
CA ASN A 135 -14.15 -16.24 5.08
C ASN A 135 -13.58 -14.80 5.01
N LEU A 136 -12.32 -14.65 4.60
CA LEU A 136 -11.65 -13.35 4.52
C LEU A 136 -12.33 -12.45 3.48
N GLU A 137 -12.74 -11.25 3.91
CA GLU A 137 -13.38 -10.22 3.10
C GLU A 137 -12.42 -9.04 2.83
N VAL A 138 -11.50 -8.78 3.76
CA VAL A 138 -10.52 -7.69 3.71
C VAL A 138 -9.12 -8.23 3.99
N LEU A 139 -8.17 -7.90 3.11
CA LEU A 139 -6.76 -8.22 3.27
C LEU A 139 -5.89 -6.98 3.01
N GLU A 140 -5.16 -6.55 4.03
CA GLU A 140 -4.21 -5.45 3.95
C GLU A 140 -2.82 -5.94 4.39
N LEU A 141 -1.85 -5.92 3.47
CA LEU A 141 -0.48 -6.36 3.75
C LEU A 141 0.52 -5.30 3.31
N HIS A 142 1.45 -4.97 4.21
CA HIS A 142 2.65 -4.18 3.91
C HIS A 142 3.88 -5.06 4.09
N GLY A 143 4.63 -5.33 3.01
CA GLY A 143 5.77 -6.24 3.03
C GLY A 143 7.09 -5.53 3.31
N GLN A 144 7.87 -6.05 4.24
CA GLN A 144 9.31 -5.74 4.32
C GLN A 144 10.08 -6.67 3.38
N TYR A 145 11.23 -6.22 2.89
CA TYR A 145 12.01 -7.01 1.94
C TYR A 145 12.56 -8.29 2.59
N TYR A 146 12.57 -9.37 1.80
CA TYR A 146 13.29 -10.59 2.15
C TYR A 146 13.73 -11.36 0.89
N PRO A 147 14.90 -12.02 0.92
CA PRO A 147 15.55 -12.55 -0.28
C PRO A 147 15.15 -14.01 -0.59
N PHE A 148 13.91 -14.42 -0.32
CA PHE A 148 13.47 -15.80 -0.56
C PHE A 148 12.17 -15.90 -1.36
N ASP A 149 12.14 -16.90 -2.23
CA ASP A 149 10.96 -17.25 -3.02
C ASP A 149 9.87 -17.85 -2.14
N ILE A 150 8.63 -17.49 -2.45
CA ILE A 150 7.45 -17.96 -1.75
C ILE A 150 6.50 -18.58 -2.75
N GLU A 151 5.99 -19.76 -2.41
CA GLU A 151 4.92 -20.41 -3.14
C GLU A 151 3.70 -20.55 -2.24
N ILE A 152 2.55 -20.02 -2.71
CA ILE A 152 1.27 -20.19 -2.04
C ILE A 152 0.49 -21.28 -2.74
N ARG A 153 0.06 -22.28 -1.97
CA ARG A 153 -0.81 -23.36 -2.43
C ARG A 153 -2.01 -23.48 -1.51
N GLY A 154 -3.20 -23.44 -2.06
CA GLY A 154 -4.43 -23.62 -1.31
C GLY A 154 -5.67 -23.11 -2.04
N PRO A 155 -6.85 -23.24 -1.41
CA PRO A 155 -8.11 -22.77 -1.99
C PRO A 155 -8.13 -21.25 -2.14
N SER A 156 -8.85 -20.78 -3.16
CA SER A 156 -9.06 -19.36 -3.43
C SER A 156 -9.86 -18.68 -2.31
N LEU A 157 -9.50 -17.44 -2.00
CA LEU A 157 -10.20 -16.56 -1.07
C LEU A 157 -11.41 -15.87 -1.74
N GLU A 158 -12.45 -16.65 -2.03
CA GLU A 158 -13.58 -16.23 -2.87
C GLU A 158 -14.39 -15.04 -2.32
N ARG A 159 -14.28 -14.75 -1.02
CA ARG A 159 -15.02 -13.67 -0.35
C ARG A 159 -14.26 -12.35 -0.27
N LEU A 160 -13.02 -12.29 -0.77
CA LEU A 160 -12.26 -11.04 -0.75
C LEU A 160 -12.95 -9.96 -1.58
N ARG A 161 -13.21 -8.83 -0.92
CA ARG A 161 -13.84 -7.61 -1.47
C ARG A 161 -12.88 -6.42 -1.46
N PHE A 162 -11.91 -6.42 -0.56
CA PHE A 162 -10.87 -5.39 -0.49
C PHE A 162 -9.48 -6.04 -0.35
N ILE A 163 -8.56 -5.63 -1.23
CA ILE A 163 -7.16 -6.01 -1.21
C ILE A 163 -6.29 -4.75 -1.19
N LYS A 164 -5.35 -4.69 -0.26
CA LYS A 164 -4.28 -3.71 -0.21
C LYS A 164 -2.94 -4.43 -0.09
N LEU A 165 -2.05 -4.25 -1.07
CA LEU A 165 -0.73 -4.87 -1.11
C LEU A 165 0.34 -3.81 -1.39
N PHE A 166 1.20 -3.56 -0.42
CA PHE A 166 2.17 -2.46 -0.44
C PHE A 166 3.57 -2.94 -0.09
N ALA A 167 4.57 -2.21 -0.60
CA ALA A 167 5.99 -2.51 -0.46
C ALA A 167 6.37 -3.91 -1.01
N TYR A 168 7.23 -4.65 -0.31
CA TYR A 168 7.90 -5.85 -0.83
C TYR A 168 7.06 -7.12 -0.66
N ILE A 169 5.90 -7.18 -1.30
CA ILE A 169 5.10 -8.41 -1.37
C ILE A 169 5.66 -9.31 -2.49
N PRO A 170 5.91 -10.61 -2.23
CA PRO A 170 6.43 -11.51 -3.24
C PRO A 170 5.53 -11.56 -4.48
N PRO A 171 6.10 -11.55 -5.70
CA PRO A 171 5.31 -11.57 -6.93
C PRO A 171 4.34 -12.76 -7.00
N ALA A 172 4.79 -13.94 -6.56
CA ALA A 172 3.95 -15.14 -6.52
C ALA A 172 2.78 -15.02 -5.54
N ALA A 173 3.00 -14.38 -4.39
CA ALA A 173 1.95 -14.12 -3.40
C ALA A 173 0.93 -13.11 -3.94
N ALA A 174 1.40 -11.98 -4.47
CA ALA A 174 0.53 -10.97 -5.07
C ALA A 174 -0.33 -11.57 -6.20
N LYS A 175 0.28 -12.37 -7.09
CA LYS A 175 -0.44 -13.07 -8.16
C LYS A 175 -1.52 -14.01 -7.63
N TRP A 176 -1.20 -14.83 -6.63
CA TRP A 176 -2.17 -15.76 -6.04
C TRP A 176 -3.33 -15.04 -5.36
N ILE A 177 -3.03 -14.00 -4.56
CA ILE A 177 -4.04 -13.19 -3.84
C ILE A 177 -5.00 -12.53 -4.84
N LEU A 178 -4.47 -11.88 -5.88
CA LEU A 178 -5.28 -11.17 -6.86
C LEU A 178 -6.09 -12.12 -7.76
N SER A 179 -5.63 -13.37 -7.92
CA SER A 179 -6.36 -14.43 -8.65
C SER A 179 -7.42 -15.13 -7.78
N SER A 180 -7.46 -14.85 -6.48
CA SER A 180 -8.26 -15.61 -5.52
C SER A 180 -9.73 -15.19 -5.43
N THR A 181 -10.13 -14.09 -6.07
CA THR A 181 -11.49 -13.57 -5.95
C THR A 181 -12.02 -12.97 -7.26
N LYS A 182 -13.34 -13.05 -7.43
CA LYS A 182 -14.10 -12.30 -8.44
C LYS A 182 -15.01 -11.24 -7.81
N ALA A 183 -15.07 -11.19 -6.48
CA ALA A 183 -15.90 -10.29 -5.68
C ALA A 183 -15.18 -8.98 -5.32
N LEU A 184 -14.00 -8.73 -5.90
CA LEU A 184 -13.17 -7.58 -5.57
C LEU A 184 -13.87 -6.26 -5.92
N GLU A 185 -14.08 -5.42 -4.91
CA GLU A 185 -14.73 -4.10 -5.01
C GLU A 185 -13.70 -2.97 -4.93
N ARG A 186 -12.66 -3.15 -4.11
CA ARG A 186 -11.58 -2.19 -3.87
C ARG A 186 -10.22 -2.85 -3.99
N LEU A 187 -9.32 -2.23 -4.74
CA LEU A 187 -7.94 -2.68 -4.92
C LEU A 187 -6.97 -1.53 -4.72
N GLU A 188 -5.97 -1.73 -3.88
CA GLU A 188 -4.89 -0.77 -3.63
C GLU A 188 -3.53 -1.45 -3.77
N LEU A 189 -2.68 -0.92 -4.65
CA LEU A 189 -1.39 -1.51 -4.97
C LEU A 189 -0.27 -0.46 -4.89
N GLY A 190 0.75 -0.78 -4.10
CA GLY A 190 2.00 -0.03 -3.96
C GLY A 190 3.19 -0.98 -3.95
N LEU A 191 3.22 -1.93 -4.91
CA LEU A 191 4.16 -3.04 -4.92
C LEU A 191 5.56 -2.61 -5.36
N LEU A 192 6.58 -3.10 -4.67
CA LEU A 192 7.97 -2.87 -4.98
C LEU A 192 8.67 -4.15 -5.45
N ASP A 193 9.58 -3.98 -6.39
CA ASP A 193 10.55 -5.01 -6.73
C ASP A 193 11.64 -5.06 -5.66
N ARG A 194 12.47 -6.12 -5.67
CA ARG A 194 13.59 -6.25 -4.75
C ARG A 194 14.48 -4.99 -4.77
N PRO A 195 15.03 -4.58 -3.62
CA PRO A 195 16.01 -3.52 -3.54
C PRO A 195 17.28 -3.90 -4.31
N VAL A 196 18.05 -2.86 -4.64
CA VAL A 196 19.21 -2.92 -5.51
C VAL A 196 20.35 -2.19 -4.81
N SER A 197 21.52 -2.81 -4.65
CA SER A 197 22.67 -2.15 -4.01
C SER A 197 23.30 -1.10 -4.94
N ASN A 198 23.75 0.03 -4.39
CA ASN A 198 24.44 1.08 -5.15
C ASN A 198 25.97 0.96 -5.02
N ILE A 199 26.73 1.78 -5.75
CA ILE A 199 28.20 1.84 -5.66
C ILE A 199 28.73 2.39 -4.33
N GLN A 200 27.89 3.04 -3.51
CA GLN A 200 28.32 3.58 -2.22
C GLN A 200 28.35 2.52 -1.11
N ALA A 201 27.65 1.40 -1.28
CA ALA A 201 27.69 0.31 -0.32
C ALA A 201 29.07 -0.40 -0.33
N GLU A 202 29.89 -0.16 0.69
CA GLU A 202 31.17 -0.86 0.90
C GLU A 202 31.01 -2.40 0.89
N HIS A 203 29.83 -2.86 1.33
CA HIS A 203 29.38 -4.24 1.27
C HIS A 203 27.96 -4.28 0.69
N PRO A 204 27.79 -4.59 -0.62
CA PRO A 204 26.46 -4.61 -1.23
C PRO A 204 25.57 -5.63 -0.52
N ALA A 205 24.48 -5.15 0.07
CA ALA A 205 23.50 -5.97 0.77
C ALA A 205 22.78 -6.96 -0.14
N HIS A 206 22.79 -6.72 -1.45
CA HIS A 206 22.11 -7.54 -2.45
C HIS A 206 23.04 -7.87 -3.62
N CYS A 207 22.99 -9.13 -4.05
CA CYS A 207 23.70 -9.54 -5.25
C CYS A 207 23.03 -8.89 -6.48
N PRO A 208 23.81 -8.23 -7.36
CA PRO A 208 23.29 -7.71 -8.61
C PRO A 208 22.72 -8.82 -9.49
N LEU A 209 21.58 -8.58 -10.12
CA LEU A 209 21.08 -9.46 -11.16
C LEU A 209 21.85 -9.22 -12.47
N PRO A 210 21.98 -10.25 -13.35
CA PRO A 210 22.67 -10.10 -14.63
C PRO A 210 22.19 -8.91 -15.48
N GLU A 211 20.91 -8.57 -15.37
CA GLU A 211 20.28 -7.47 -16.09
C GLU A 211 20.50 -6.07 -15.50
N GLU A 212 21.05 -5.94 -14.29
CA GLU A 212 21.23 -4.65 -13.58
C GLU A 212 22.54 -3.92 -13.93
N LYS A 213 23.36 -4.51 -14.80
CA LYS A 213 24.54 -3.89 -15.45
C LYS A 213 25.41 -3.05 -14.50
N VAL A 214 26.16 -3.74 -13.66
CA VAL A 214 27.13 -3.12 -12.74
C VAL A 214 28.41 -2.76 -13.48
N GLY A 215 28.86 -1.50 -13.40
CA GLY A 215 30.16 -1.06 -13.91
C GLY A 215 30.29 -1.03 -15.44
N GLU A 216 29.20 -1.18 -16.18
CA GLU A 216 29.20 -1.01 -17.64
C GLU A 216 28.87 0.45 -17.97
N ASN A 217 29.86 1.21 -18.48
CA ASN A 217 29.72 2.59 -19.02
C ASN A 217 28.79 2.70 -20.27
N GLY A 218 27.82 1.79 -20.41
CA GLY A 218 26.86 1.76 -21.50
C GLY A 218 25.56 2.46 -21.09
N ASN A 219 25.23 3.55 -21.78
CA ASN A 219 23.94 4.29 -21.72
C ASN A 219 22.69 3.45 -22.06
N PHE A 220 22.76 2.11 -22.07
CA PHE A 220 21.74 1.23 -22.62
C PHE A 220 21.56 -0.05 -21.79
N ALA A 221 20.83 0.03 -20.66
CA ALA A 221 19.70 -0.84 -20.30
C ALA A 221 19.28 -0.53 -18.85
N ASP A 222 18.13 0.11 -18.69
CA ASP A 222 17.75 0.80 -17.46
C ASP A 222 16.90 -0.05 -16.51
N TYR A 223 17.56 -0.88 -15.70
CA TYR A 223 16.97 -1.52 -14.52
C TYR A 223 17.20 -0.74 -13.22
N GLY A 224 17.63 0.53 -13.33
CA GLY A 224 18.37 1.21 -12.27
C GLY A 224 19.83 0.76 -12.30
N SER A 225 20.71 1.55 -12.90
CA SER A 225 22.15 1.26 -12.91
C SER A 225 22.70 1.39 -11.49
N LEU A 226 23.53 0.43 -11.07
CA LEU A 226 24.22 0.50 -9.78
C LEU A 226 25.25 1.62 -9.72
N ASP A 227 25.62 2.19 -10.88
CA ASP A 227 26.67 3.20 -11.03
C ASP A 227 26.21 4.61 -10.60
N GLY A 228 25.05 4.73 -9.94
CA GLY A 228 24.55 5.97 -9.33
C GLY A 228 24.85 6.04 -7.84
N GLU A 229 24.91 7.26 -7.30
CA GLU A 229 25.04 7.49 -5.86
C GLU A 229 23.86 6.87 -5.09
N TRP A 230 22.63 7.12 -5.57
CA TRP A 230 21.41 6.60 -4.95
C TRP A 230 20.46 6.01 -5.98
N VAL A 231 19.83 4.88 -5.65
CA VAL A 231 18.89 4.18 -6.55
C VAL A 231 17.50 4.20 -5.92
N ILE A 232 16.57 4.91 -6.55
CA ILE A 232 15.19 4.99 -6.08
C ILE A 232 14.56 3.58 -6.14
N PRO A 233 13.81 3.16 -5.09
CA PRO A 233 13.10 1.89 -5.08
C PRO A 233 12.25 1.66 -6.33
N ARG A 234 12.31 0.45 -6.88
CA ARG A 234 11.67 0.12 -8.16
C ARG A 234 10.23 -0.35 -7.93
N PRO A 235 9.26 0.08 -8.75
CA PRO A 235 7.93 -0.49 -8.73
C PRO A 235 7.96 -1.91 -9.29
N LEU A 236 7.19 -2.81 -8.71
CA LEU A 236 7.06 -4.17 -9.21
C LEU A 236 6.23 -4.19 -10.49
N GLY A 237 6.80 -4.74 -11.56
CA GLY A 237 6.11 -4.96 -12.83
C GLY A 237 6.03 -6.44 -13.21
N CYS A 238 5.32 -6.70 -14.31
CA CYS A 238 5.13 -8.02 -14.90
C CYS A 238 4.38 -9.08 -14.06
N VAL A 239 3.75 -8.69 -12.95
CA VAL A 239 2.93 -9.56 -12.09
C VAL A 239 1.72 -10.12 -12.84
N PHE A 240 1.11 -9.30 -13.72
CA PHE A 240 -0.16 -9.63 -14.39
C PHE A 240 0.02 -10.06 -15.85
N THR A 241 1.26 -10.35 -16.27
CA THR A 241 1.59 -10.63 -17.68
C THR A 241 0.86 -11.85 -18.25
N GLN A 242 0.57 -12.85 -17.40
CA GLN A 242 0.00 -14.14 -17.78
C GLN A 242 -1.36 -14.45 -17.13
N MET A 243 -1.99 -13.44 -16.51
CA MET A 243 -3.23 -13.62 -15.77
C MET A 243 -4.43 -13.16 -16.61
N GLU A 244 -5.44 -14.00 -16.78
CA GLU A 244 -6.74 -13.55 -17.28
C GLU A 244 -7.43 -12.74 -16.16
N MET A 245 -7.33 -11.42 -16.24
CA MET A 245 -7.95 -10.53 -15.26
C MET A 245 -9.37 -10.15 -15.68
N SER A 246 -10.34 -10.52 -14.85
CA SER A 246 -11.70 -10.00 -14.92
C SER A 246 -12.04 -9.39 -13.58
N LEU A 247 -12.28 -8.07 -13.57
CA LEU A 247 -12.56 -7.29 -12.36
C LEU A 247 -13.97 -6.67 -12.46
N PRO A 248 -15.04 -7.48 -12.56
CA PRO A 248 -16.37 -7.01 -12.93
C PRO A 248 -17.08 -6.21 -11.83
N ASN A 249 -16.55 -6.22 -10.61
CA ASN A 249 -17.13 -5.54 -9.45
C ASN A 249 -16.23 -4.40 -8.92
N LEU A 250 -15.07 -4.17 -9.55
CA LEU A 250 -14.11 -3.21 -9.04
C LEU A 250 -14.63 -1.79 -9.29
N THR A 251 -14.92 -1.07 -8.21
CA THR A 251 -15.42 0.32 -8.24
C THR A 251 -14.35 1.31 -7.76
N HIS A 252 -13.36 0.84 -7.01
CA HIS A 252 -12.26 1.65 -6.49
C HIS A 252 -10.90 1.03 -6.80
N LEU A 253 -10.03 1.81 -7.44
CA LEU A 253 -8.66 1.40 -7.74
C LEU A 253 -7.68 2.48 -7.28
N TYR A 254 -6.71 2.08 -6.48
CA TYR A 254 -5.59 2.91 -6.04
C TYR A 254 -4.28 2.28 -6.51
N LEU A 255 -3.51 3.06 -7.26
CA LEU A 255 -2.20 2.68 -7.76
C LEU A 255 -1.15 3.68 -7.26
N CYS A 256 -0.13 3.17 -6.57
CA CYS A 256 0.98 3.92 -6.06
C CYS A 256 2.30 3.34 -6.57
N GLN A 257 3.24 4.21 -6.96
CA GLN A 257 4.61 3.83 -7.23
C GLN A 257 5.56 4.93 -6.75
N PRO A 258 6.82 4.58 -6.42
CA PRO A 258 7.88 5.56 -6.37
C PRO A 258 8.03 6.22 -7.76
N CYS A 259 8.63 7.40 -7.84
CA CYS A 259 8.92 8.05 -9.11
C CYS A 259 10.17 8.90 -9.05
N GLN A 260 10.69 9.26 -10.23
CA GLN A 260 11.83 10.16 -10.34
C GLN A 260 11.47 11.59 -9.85
N ASN A 261 12.38 12.20 -9.11
CA ASN A 261 12.32 13.63 -8.77
C ASN A 261 12.55 14.52 -10.00
N ASP A 262 12.35 15.84 -9.83
CA ASP A 262 12.82 16.81 -10.83
C ASP A 262 14.36 16.86 -10.76
N PRO A 263 15.10 16.50 -11.82
CA PRO A 263 16.56 16.51 -11.79
C PRO A 263 17.17 17.89 -11.55
N SER A 264 16.37 18.95 -11.67
CA SER A 264 16.81 20.32 -11.43
C SER A 264 16.74 20.76 -9.96
N THR A 265 16.24 19.91 -9.07
CA THR A 265 16.04 20.23 -7.65
C THR A 265 16.70 19.26 -6.69
N ALA A 266 17.35 18.21 -7.19
CA ALA A 266 18.07 17.27 -6.32
C ALA A 266 19.54 17.65 -6.26
N ASP A 267 20.07 17.81 -5.05
CA ASP A 267 21.50 18.01 -4.81
C ASP A 267 22.31 16.72 -5.09
N HIS A 268 21.64 15.57 -5.10
CA HIS A 268 22.20 14.24 -5.37
C HIS A 268 21.76 13.61 -6.70
N VAL A 269 22.61 12.72 -7.24
CA VAL A 269 22.32 12.00 -8.50
C VAL A 269 21.47 10.76 -8.23
N TYR A 270 20.15 10.93 -8.16
CA TYR A 270 19.19 9.83 -8.08
C TYR A 270 19.04 9.09 -9.42
N ARG A 271 19.12 7.76 -9.38
CA ARG A 271 18.81 6.88 -10.52
C ARG A 271 17.42 6.27 -10.37
N TRP A 272 16.73 6.18 -11.50
CA TRP A 272 15.36 5.66 -11.62
C TRP A 272 15.32 4.59 -12.72
N SER A 273 14.55 3.52 -12.50
CA SER A 273 14.37 2.47 -13.50
C SER A 273 13.18 2.72 -14.43
N SER A 274 13.42 3.26 -15.62
CA SER A 274 12.37 3.40 -16.65
C SER A 274 11.84 2.06 -17.16
N ARG A 275 12.64 0.98 -17.11
CA ARG A 275 12.15 -0.36 -17.48
C ARG A 275 11.21 -0.93 -16.43
N ALA A 276 11.54 -0.80 -15.14
CA ALA A 276 10.64 -1.21 -14.07
C ALA A 276 9.35 -0.38 -14.09
N GLU A 277 9.46 0.93 -14.30
CA GLU A 277 8.30 1.81 -14.53
C GLU A 277 7.45 1.33 -15.71
N ALA A 278 8.05 1.09 -16.88
CA ALA A 278 7.31 0.62 -18.05
C ALA A 278 6.61 -0.73 -17.81
N ALA A 279 7.27 -1.65 -17.09
CA ALA A 279 6.70 -2.94 -16.73
C ALA A 279 5.51 -2.80 -15.75
N ALA A 280 5.63 -1.93 -14.74
CA ALA A 280 4.55 -1.62 -13.80
C ALA A 280 3.38 -0.93 -14.50
N LEU A 281 3.65 0.06 -15.37
CA LEU A 281 2.62 0.75 -16.15
C LEU A 281 1.89 -0.18 -17.12
N ALA A 282 2.57 -1.18 -17.68
CA ALA A 282 1.93 -2.20 -18.53
C ALA A 282 0.94 -3.06 -17.73
N ASP A 283 1.27 -3.38 -16.49
CA ASP A 283 0.39 -4.08 -15.55
C ASP A 283 -0.80 -3.21 -15.12
N TRP A 284 -0.55 -1.94 -14.78
CA TRP A 284 -1.59 -0.97 -14.43
C TRP A 284 -2.57 -0.73 -15.57
N ARG A 285 -2.08 -0.65 -16.81
CA ARG A 285 -2.93 -0.55 -18.01
C ARG A 285 -3.90 -1.72 -18.09
N ARG A 286 -3.45 -2.94 -17.80
CA ARG A 286 -4.32 -4.14 -17.81
C ARG A 286 -5.36 -4.08 -16.70
N LEU A 287 -4.99 -3.65 -15.49
CA LEU A 287 -5.94 -3.49 -14.38
C LEU A 287 -7.04 -2.46 -14.70
N LEU A 288 -6.65 -1.32 -15.27
CA LEU A 288 -7.57 -0.27 -15.69
C LEU A 288 -8.53 -0.75 -16.78
N LEU A 289 -8.02 -1.46 -17.79
CA LEU A 289 -8.87 -2.03 -18.85
C LEU A 289 -9.80 -3.15 -18.31
N ALA A 290 -9.33 -3.98 -17.39
CA ALA A 290 -10.12 -5.06 -16.78
C ALA A 290 -11.27 -4.55 -15.89
N SER A 291 -11.16 -3.32 -15.37
CA SER A 291 -12.14 -2.68 -14.49
C SER A 291 -12.94 -1.55 -15.16
N SER A 292 -12.71 -1.29 -16.45
CA SER A 292 -13.14 -0.04 -17.10
C SER A 292 -14.66 0.21 -17.05
N LYS A 293 -15.47 -0.86 -17.03
CA LYS A 293 -16.93 -0.79 -16.99
C LYS A 293 -17.48 -0.35 -15.62
N THR A 294 -16.80 -0.68 -14.54
CA THR A 294 -17.31 -0.49 -13.17
C THR A 294 -16.52 0.50 -12.34
N LEU A 295 -15.31 0.86 -12.78
CA LEU A 295 -14.45 1.76 -12.04
C LEU A 295 -15.10 3.14 -11.86
N GLU A 296 -15.39 3.52 -10.62
CA GLU A 296 -16.01 4.80 -10.27
C GLU A 296 -15.00 5.82 -9.74
N THR A 297 -13.98 5.32 -9.03
CA THR A 297 -12.97 6.14 -8.36
C THR A 297 -11.58 5.59 -8.64
N LEU A 298 -10.72 6.44 -9.21
CA LEU A 298 -9.32 6.15 -9.48
C LEU A 298 -8.43 7.04 -8.59
N VAL A 299 -7.50 6.44 -7.85
CA VAL A 299 -6.49 7.14 -7.07
C VAL A 299 -5.13 6.80 -7.65
N LEU A 300 -4.35 7.84 -7.92
CA LEU A 300 -3.00 7.72 -8.46
C LEU A 300 -2.07 8.46 -7.49
N GLU A 301 -1.13 7.73 -6.91
CA GLU A 301 -0.06 8.32 -6.10
C GLU A 301 1.28 8.11 -6.82
N GLN A 302 2.05 9.19 -6.90
CA GLN A 302 3.43 9.19 -7.36
C GLN A 302 4.26 9.68 -6.20
N ARG A 303 5.18 8.85 -5.70
CA ARG A 303 6.01 9.19 -4.56
C ARG A 303 7.43 9.49 -5.03
N PRO A 304 7.84 10.77 -5.10
CA PRO A 304 9.21 11.11 -5.48
C PRO A 304 10.19 10.46 -4.50
N GLY A 305 11.23 9.79 -4.99
CA GLY A 305 12.17 9.04 -4.14
C GLY A 305 13.15 9.96 -3.41
N ALA A 306 13.27 9.87 -2.09
CA ALA A 306 14.21 10.66 -1.30
C ALA A 306 15.08 9.72 -0.44
N GLU A 307 16.37 10.00 -0.33
CA GLU A 307 17.23 9.29 0.61
C GLU A 307 16.96 9.82 2.05
N GLU A 308 17.14 9.00 3.08
CA GLU A 308 16.84 9.36 4.49
C GLU A 308 17.49 10.70 4.92
N LEU A 309 18.70 11.01 4.44
CA LEU A 309 19.41 12.25 4.74
C LEU A 309 18.70 13.50 4.19
N GLU A 310 17.86 13.39 3.16
CA GLU A 310 17.07 14.51 2.63
C GLU A 310 16.07 15.05 3.67
N ARG A 311 15.67 14.20 4.63
CA ARG A 311 14.78 14.58 5.73
C ARG A 311 15.38 15.67 6.61
N ASP A 312 16.69 15.71 6.75
CA ASP A 312 17.38 16.73 7.53
C ASP A 312 17.66 18.01 6.73
N ILE A 313 17.47 18.00 5.39
CA ILE A 313 17.84 19.10 4.50
C ILE A 313 16.63 19.96 4.14
N ASP A 314 15.64 19.37 3.47
CA ASP A 314 14.52 20.13 2.87
C ASP A 314 13.18 19.86 3.59
N GLY A 315 13.02 18.70 4.26
CA GLY A 315 11.71 18.25 4.72
C GLY A 315 10.80 17.75 3.57
N GLU A 316 9.88 16.84 3.87
CA GLU A 316 9.07 16.15 2.85
C GLU A 316 8.21 17.12 2.02
N ILE A 317 7.63 18.14 2.64
CA ILE A 317 6.67 19.03 1.98
C ILE A 317 7.41 19.91 0.96
N CYS A 318 8.49 20.56 1.40
CA CYS A 318 9.31 21.37 0.51
C CYS A 318 9.90 20.54 -0.65
N PHE A 319 10.34 19.31 -0.36
CA PHE A 319 10.84 18.39 -1.37
C PHE A 319 9.80 18.11 -2.47
N ILE A 320 8.56 17.82 -2.09
CA ILE A 320 7.48 17.58 -3.04
C ILE A 320 7.12 18.86 -3.82
N LEU A 321 7.06 20.01 -3.15
CA LEU A 321 6.74 21.31 -3.77
C LEU A 321 7.81 21.76 -4.78
N ASN A 322 9.04 21.30 -4.61
CA ASN A 322 10.14 21.54 -5.54
C ASN A 322 9.98 20.82 -6.90
N ASN A 323 9.14 19.78 -6.99
CA ASN A 323 8.81 19.10 -8.25
C ASN A 323 7.92 19.96 -9.16
N LYS A 324 8.47 21.01 -9.76
CA LYS A 324 7.71 22.00 -10.55
C LYS A 324 7.36 21.50 -11.96
N ARG A 325 8.15 20.59 -12.54
CA ARG A 325 7.96 20.13 -13.92
C ARG A 325 7.07 18.89 -14.03
N GLY A 326 7.01 18.05 -12.99
CA GLY A 326 6.28 16.78 -13.03
C GLY A 326 6.88 15.79 -14.01
N THR A 327 8.20 15.77 -14.15
CA THR A 327 8.91 14.86 -15.06
C THR A 327 8.60 13.41 -14.73
N GLY A 328 8.65 13.04 -13.44
CA GLY A 328 8.32 11.70 -12.96
C GLY A 328 6.85 11.29 -13.18
N ASN A 329 5.93 12.23 -13.40
CA ASN A 329 4.52 11.89 -13.64
C ASN A 329 4.22 11.62 -15.13
N ARG A 330 5.17 11.87 -16.04
CA ARG A 330 4.90 11.94 -17.48
C ARG A 330 4.45 10.62 -18.08
N ALA A 331 5.21 9.54 -17.86
CA ALA A 331 4.93 8.24 -18.48
C ALA A 331 3.57 7.69 -18.04
N LEU A 332 3.25 7.82 -16.75
CA LEU A 332 1.94 7.47 -16.20
C LEU A 332 0.82 8.29 -16.87
N VAL A 333 0.96 9.62 -16.94
CA VAL A 333 -0.05 10.49 -17.57
C VAL A 333 -0.25 10.08 -19.03
N GLU A 334 0.81 9.91 -19.81
CA GLU A 334 0.73 9.51 -21.22
C GLU A 334 -0.03 8.19 -21.40
N MET A 335 0.28 7.16 -20.60
CA MET A 335 -0.46 5.89 -20.60
C MET A 335 -1.95 6.07 -20.29
N LEU A 336 -2.27 6.88 -19.27
CA LEU A 336 -3.65 7.18 -18.89
C LEU A 336 -4.39 7.95 -19.99
N GLU A 337 -3.73 8.90 -20.64
CA GLU A 337 -4.34 9.68 -21.72
C GLU A 337 -4.74 8.78 -22.90
N GLU A 338 -3.93 7.76 -23.19
CA GLU A 338 -4.20 6.80 -24.26
C GLU A 338 -5.43 5.93 -24.00
N ILE A 339 -5.74 5.61 -22.74
CA ILE A 339 -6.83 4.67 -22.40
C ILE A 339 -8.09 5.38 -21.92
N LEU A 340 -7.98 6.44 -21.10
CA LEU A 340 -9.14 7.10 -20.48
C LEU A 340 -9.90 7.99 -21.47
N PHE A 341 -9.22 8.56 -22.47
CA PHE A 341 -9.82 9.49 -23.42
C PHE A 341 -10.30 8.84 -24.72
N GLN A 342 -10.31 7.51 -24.79
CA GLN A 342 -11.02 6.79 -25.83
C GLN A 342 -12.53 6.91 -25.61
N GLU A 343 -13.30 6.99 -26.70
CA GLU A 343 -14.75 7.17 -26.62
C GLU A 343 -15.40 5.99 -25.87
N GLY A 344 -16.14 6.31 -24.80
CA GLY A 344 -16.86 5.31 -24.00
C GLY A 344 -15.99 4.37 -23.16
N ALA A 345 -14.68 4.64 -23.01
CA ALA A 345 -13.77 3.69 -22.35
C ALA A 345 -14.06 3.46 -20.86
N PHE A 346 -14.41 4.52 -20.12
CA PHE A 346 -14.66 4.49 -18.67
C PHE A 346 -15.99 5.15 -18.33
N PRO A 347 -17.14 4.51 -18.64
CA PRO A 347 -18.46 5.14 -18.51
C PRO A 347 -18.87 5.43 -17.05
N SER A 348 -18.30 4.70 -16.09
CA SER A 348 -18.66 4.81 -14.66
C SER A 348 -17.72 5.72 -13.87
N LEU A 349 -16.60 6.16 -14.46
CA LEU A 349 -15.57 6.92 -13.76
C LEU A 349 -16.07 8.33 -13.43
N ARG A 350 -16.09 8.67 -12.14
CA ARG A 350 -16.60 9.96 -11.63
C ARG A 350 -15.53 10.78 -10.91
N ARG A 351 -14.59 10.10 -10.27
CA ARG A 351 -13.60 10.72 -9.37
C ARG A 351 -12.19 10.25 -9.68
N VAL A 352 -11.27 11.20 -9.76
CA VAL A 352 -9.83 10.94 -9.87
C VAL A 352 -9.09 11.73 -8.79
N TYR A 353 -8.27 11.06 -8.01
CA TYR A 353 -7.37 11.70 -7.04
C TYR A 353 -5.92 11.54 -7.50
N LEU A 354 -5.18 12.64 -7.49
CA LEU A 354 -3.77 12.70 -7.87
C LEU A 354 -2.94 13.14 -6.67
N TYR A 355 -2.16 12.22 -6.09
CA TYR A 355 -1.26 12.50 -4.96
C TYR A 355 0.19 12.56 -5.47
N GLY A 356 0.94 13.60 -5.12
CA GLY A 356 2.34 13.76 -5.54
C GLY A 356 2.52 14.23 -6.99
N PHE A 357 1.46 14.77 -7.60
CA PHE A 357 1.51 15.25 -8.98
C PHE A 357 1.87 16.73 -9.06
N ALA A 358 2.81 17.07 -9.94
CA ALA A 358 3.09 18.45 -10.30
C ALA A 358 1.97 19.00 -11.20
N VAL A 359 1.01 19.68 -10.60
CA VAL A 359 -0.13 20.25 -11.35
C VAL A 359 0.15 21.66 -11.86
N GLY A 360 0.92 22.44 -11.10
CA GLY A 360 1.19 23.84 -11.39
C GLY A 360 -0.07 24.71 -11.49
N LYS A 361 0.10 26.03 -11.61
CA LYS A 361 -1.00 26.98 -11.79
C LYS A 361 -0.72 27.90 -12.98
N ASP A 362 -1.75 28.22 -13.76
CA ASP A 362 -1.69 29.28 -14.76
C ASP A 362 -2.05 30.65 -14.15
N PHE A 363 -2.00 31.72 -14.95
CA PHE A 363 -2.33 33.07 -14.51
C PHE A 363 -3.76 33.23 -13.96
N ALA A 364 -4.67 32.30 -14.27
CA ALA A 364 -6.04 32.27 -13.78
C ALA A 364 -6.22 31.30 -12.60
N LEU A 365 -5.11 30.88 -11.96
CA LEU A 365 -5.08 29.91 -10.87
C LEU A 365 -5.66 28.53 -11.23
N ARG A 366 -5.69 28.17 -12.52
CA ARG A 366 -6.15 26.86 -13.00
C ARG A 366 -4.97 25.89 -13.15
N PRO A 367 -5.17 24.56 -13.04
CA PRO A 367 -4.12 23.56 -13.25
C PRO A 367 -3.29 23.82 -14.49
N SER A 368 -1.97 23.84 -14.47
CA SER A 368 -1.15 24.31 -15.62
C SER A 368 -1.30 23.47 -16.89
N LYS A 369 -1.22 24.07 -18.09
CA LYS A 369 -1.05 23.30 -19.35
C LYS A 369 0.38 22.82 -19.57
N LYS A 370 1.34 23.35 -18.81
CA LYS A 370 2.77 23.06 -19.02
C LYS A 370 3.19 21.75 -18.36
N THR A 371 2.57 21.39 -17.24
CA THR A 371 2.86 20.13 -16.53
C THR A 371 1.96 18.99 -17.00
N PRO A 372 2.43 17.72 -16.96
CA PRO A 372 1.59 16.56 -17.29
C PRO A 372 0.32 16.49 -16.42
N GLY A 373 0.45 16.62 -15.10
CA GLY A 373 -0.68 16.54 -14.17
C GLY A 373 -1.75 17.61 -14.44
N GLY A 374 -1.33 18.86 -14.68
CA GLY A 374 -2.29 19.93 -14.96
C GLY A 374 -3.01 19.80 -16.30
N ARG A 375 -2.33 19.29 -17.34
CA ARG A 375 -3.00 18.95 -18.62
C ARG A 375 -4.03 17.84 -18.42
N PHE A 376 -3.65 16.78 -17.72
CA PHE A 376 -4.50 15.63 -17.46
C PHE A 376 -5.79 16.04 -16.74
N MET A 377 -5.67 16.80 -15.64
CA MET A 377 -6.84 17.34 -14.91
C MET A 377 -7.77 18.14 -15.82
N ARG A 378 -7.24 19.04 -16.66
CA ARG A 378 -8.07 19.81 -17.59
C ARG A 378 -8.83 18.94 -18.59
N ARG A 379 -8.26 17.80 -18.99
CA ARG A 379 -8.94 16.86 -19.90
C ARG A 379 -10.00 16.05 -19.17
N LEU A 380 -9.75 15.59 -17.94
CA LEU A 380 -10.76 14.94 -17.10
C LEU A 380 -11.99 15.83 -16.89
N LYS A 381 -11.78 17.13 -16.64
CA LYS A 381 -12.85 18.11 -16.54
C LYS A 381 -13.76 18.14 -17.78
N LYS A 382 -13.20 18.01 -18.99
CA LYS A 382 -13.97 17.99 -20.24
C LYS A 382 -14.84 16.75 -20.37
N LEU A 383 -14.49 15.66 -19.68
CA LEU A 383 -15.29 14.44 -19.58
C LEU A 383 -16.29 14.47 -18.40
N ASN A 384 -16.45 15.60 -17.71
CA ASN A 384 -17.23 15.72 -16.47
C ASN A 384 -16.76 14.79 -15.34
N ILE A 385 -15.47 14.44 -15.34
CA ILE A 385 -14.84 13.67 -14.26
C ILE A 385 -14.25 14.68 -13.27
N THR A 386 -14.66 14.58 -12.01
CA THR A 386 -14.10 15.39 -10.93
C THR A 386 -12.68 14.93 -10.63
N CYS A 387 -11.77 15.89 -10.46
CA CYS A 387 -10.39 15.55 -10.13
C CYS A 387 -9.80 16.51 -9.10
N GLU A 388 -9.19 15.91 -8.08
CA GLU A 388 -8.47 16.61 -7.01
C GLU A 388 -7.00 16.21 -7.07
N ALA A 389 -6.13 17.21 -7.03
CA ALA A 389 -4.71 17.01 -6.82
C ALA A 389 -4.35 17.41 -5.40
N ARG A 390 -3.64 16.53 -4.72
CA ARG A 390 -3.22 16.65 -3.33
C ARG A 390 -1.70 16.50 -3.26
N LEU A 391 -1.12 17.02 -2.18
CA LEU A 391 0.32 17.13 -2.03
C LEU A 391 1.02 15.77 -2.26
N GLY A 392 0.53 14.70 -1.64
CA GLY A 392 1.15 13.38 -1.70
C GLY A 392 2.28 13.22 -0.69
N ARG A 393 3.03 12.14 -0.84
CA ARG A 393 4.16 11.76 -0.01
C ARG A 393 5.38 11.45 -0.85
N TRP A 394 6.57 11.44 -0.25
CA TRP A 394 7.76 10.88 -0.85
C TRP A 394 7.90 9.38 -0.59
N THR A 395 8.82 8.74 -1.32
CA THR A 395 9.29 7.38 -0.98
C THR A 395 10.68 7.53 -0.41
N GLU A 396 10.76 7.50 0.91
CA GLU A 396 12.02 7.51 1.61
C GLU A 396 12.70 6.14 1.57
N PHE A 397 14.01 6.12 1.36
CA PHE A 397 14.80 4.89 1.34
C PHE A 397 16.16 5.07 2.02
N GLU A 398 16.62 4.00 2.67
CA GLU A 398 17.93 3.95 3.31
C GLU A 398 19.00 3.82 2.22
N GLY A 399 19.95 4.75 2.17
CA GLY A 399 20.98 4.77 1.15
C GLY A 399 21.88 3.53 1.13
N VAL A 400 22.11 2.86 2.27
CA VAL A 400 23.03 1.70 2.35
C VAL A 400 22.43 0.47 1.65
N ASN A 401 21.17 0.15 1.94
CA ASN A 401 20.51 -1.05 1.43
C ASN A 401 19.54 -0.74 0.26
N ASN A 402 19.25 0.55 0.00
CA ASN A 402 18.19 1.06 -0.88
C ASN A 402 16.82 0.42 -0.58
N GLU A 403 16.61 0.07 0.68
CA GLU A 403 15.35 -0.44 1.21
C GLU A 403 14.46 0.74 1.60
N THR A 404 13.16 0.64 1.33
CA THR A 404 12.18 1.65 1.74
C THR A 404 11.20 1.09 2.75
N SER A 405 10.90 1.91 3.76
CA SER A 405 9.78 1.66 4.66
C SER A 405 8.58 2.46 4.17
N TRP A 406 7.63 1.80 3.51
CA TRP A 406 6.39 2.47 3.07
C TRP A 406 5.43 2.77 4.23
N ALA A 407 5.55 2.03 5.34
CA ALA A 407 4.76 2.23 6.53
C ALA A 407 5.46 1.68 7.77
N GLU A 408 5.57 2.50 8.80
CA GLU A 408 5.99 2.10 10.14
C GLU A 408 4.80 1.50 10.90
N TRP A 409 5.05 0.42 11.65
CA TRP A 409 4.07 -0.42 12.34
C TRP A 409 3.57 0.17 13.68
N ASP A 410 4.32 1.12 14.22
CA ASP A 410 4.14 1.68 15.55
C ASP A 410 3.07 2.78 15.61
N GLY A 411 2.61 3.25 14.44
CA GLY A 411 1.68 4.37 14.34
C GLY A 411 2.28 5.69 14.84
N GLU A 412 3.57 5.70 15.15
CA GLU A 412 4.32 6.89 15.55
C GLU A 412 4.80 7.68 14.35
N GLY A 413 4.49 7.25 13.12
CA GLY A 413 4.83 7.94 11.88
C GLY A 413 4.53 9.42 12.07
N ARG A 414 5.60 10.16 12.42
CA ARG A 414 5.44 11.47 13.02
C ARG A 414 4.78 12.28 11.93
N GLU A 415 3.71 12.99 12.25
CA GLU A 415 3.35 14.17 11.49
C GLU A 415 4.57 15.10 11.64
N TYR A 416 5.59 14.89 10.82
CA TYR A 416 6.72 15.79 10.70
C TYR A 416 6.08 17.06 10.19
N GLN A 417 5.82 17.98 11.12
CA GLN A 417 5.47 19.33 10.75
C GLN A 417 6.73 19.90 10.16
N ASP A 418 6.74 20.01 8.83
CA ASP A 418 7.75 20.76 8.11
C ASP A 418 7.81 22.17 8.73
N GLU A 419 8.96 22.57 9.30
CA GLU A 419 9.08 23.84 10.02
C GLU A 419 8.74 25.03 9.10
N ASP A 420 9.01 24.88 7.79
CA ASP A 420 8.76 25.89 6.79
C ASP A 420 7.29 25.89 6.30
N GLU A 421 6.61 24.74 6.34
CA GLU A 421 5.21 24.58 5.90
C GLU A 421 4.34 23.84 6.96
N PRO A 422 4.20 24.37 8.18
CA PRO A 422 3.60 23.66 9.32
C PRO A 422 2.09 23.40 9.18
N ASP A 423 1.44 24.12 8.28
CA ASP A 423 -0.01 24.00 7.99
C ASP A 423 -0.30 22.98 6.87
N MET A 424 0.73 22.47 6.20
CA MET A 424 0.56 21.51 5.11
C MET A 424 0.76 20.08 5.62
N ARG A 425 0.01 19.18 5.00
CA ARG A 425 0.06 17.73 5.17
C ARG A 425 -0.01 17.04 3.81
N TRP A 426 0.36 15.77 3.74
CA TRP A 426 0.32 14.99 2.51
C TRP A 426 -1.05 14.95 1.82
N ASP A 427 -2.15 15.15 2.55
CA ASP A 427 -3.50 15.17 1.98
C ASP A 427 -3.96 16.58 1.52
N THR A 428 -3.14 17.61 1.71
CA THR A 428 -3.48 19.01 1.41
C THR A 428 -3.93 19.19 -0.04
N LEU A 429 -5.07 19.86 -0.24
CA LEU A 429 -5.64 20.11 -1.57
C LEU A 429 -4.85 21.17 -2.33
N MET A 430 -4.19 20.75 -3.42
CA MET A 430 -3.35 21.62 -4.27
C MET A 430 -4.14 22.24 -5.42
N ALA A 431 -5.06 21.47 -6.02
CA ALA A 431 -5.92 21.91 -7.12
C ALA A 431 -7.17 21.03 -7.26
N ARG A 432 -8.23 21.58 -7.88
CA ARG A 432 -9.46 20.85 -8.20
C ARG A 432 -10.06 21.31 -9.52
N VAL A 433 -10.71 20.40 -10.26
CA VAL A 433 -11.42 20.70 -11.52
C VAL A 433 -12.83 20.17 -11.60
#